data_AF-A0A1V4RSD0-F1
#
_entry.id   AF-A0A1V4RSD0-F1
#
_cell.length_a   1.000
_cell.length_b   1.000
_cell.length_c   1.000
_cell.angle_alpha   90.00
_cell.angle_beta   90.00
_cell.angle_gamma   90.00
#
_symmetry.space_group_name_H-M   'P 1'
#
loop_
_entity.id
_entity.type
_entity.pdbx_description
1 polymer ?
#
loop_
_entity_poly.entity_id
_entity_poly.type
_entity_poly.pdbx_seq_one_letter_code
_entity_poly.pdbx_strand_id
1 'polypeptide(L)'
;MLGLYGLEQPHQNRPWIEVALYGTTGTFIAKYPQLESLVKYEGEDERIESYFEDIYHYFQFEGVNHHAGEFVNYTEYFARCLVRGEKPMPDAEDGFKTMATLEAVRESIKKSSPIKVENL
;
A
#
# COMPACT_ATOMS: atom_id res chain seq x y z
N MET A 1 -6.17 -1.43 -11.91
CA MET A 1 -5.68 -2.71 -12.44
C MET A 1 -4.96 -2.41 -13.75
N LEU A 2 -3.63 -2.40 -13.75
CA LEU A 2 -2.82 -2.35 -14.97
C LEU A 2 -2.44 -3.80 -15.27
N GLY A 3 -2.86 -4.33 -16.42
CA GLY A 3 -2.70 -5.75 -16.74
C GLY A 3 -1.27 -6.08 -17.15
N LEU A 4 -0.65 -7.04 -16.47
CA LEU A 4 0.62 -7.65 -16.84
C LEU A 4 0.37 -9.11 -17.30
N TYR A 5 1.12 -9.54 -18.31
CA TYR A 5 1.01 -10.88 -18.91
C TYR A 5 1.44 -11.98 -17.92
N GLY A 6 0.68 -13.08 -17.84
CA GLY A 6 0.96 -14.20 -16.91
C GLY A 6 0.05 -14.27 -15.67
N LEU A 7 -1.06 -13.53 -15.64
CA LEU A 7 -2.04 -13.51 -14.56
C LEU A 7 -2.64 -14.91 -14.27
N GLU A 8 -2.19 -15.56 -13.21
CA GLU A 8 -2.98 -16.58 -12.52
C GLU A 8 -3.90 -15.86 -11.53
N GLN A 9 -5.19 -15.76 -11.88
CA GLN A 9 -6.18 -15.14 -11.01
C GLN A 9 -6.61 -16.12 -9.91
N PRO A 10 -6.48 -15.73 -8.63
CA PRO A 10 -6.91 -16.59 -7.53
C PRO A 10 -8.42 -16.81 -7.50
N HIS A 11 -8.84 -17.96 -6.99
CA HIS A 11 -10.24 -18.38 -6.92
C HIS A 11 -10.97 -17.79 -5.70
N GLN A 12 -10.83 -16.49 -5.43
CA GLN A 12 -11.45 -15.84 -4.27
C GLN A 12 -12.13 -14.51 -4.58
N ASN A 13 -13.10 -14.16 -3.73
CA ASN A 13 -13.69 -12.83 -3.72
C ASN A 13 -12.61 -11.78 -3.38
N ARG A 14 -12.51 -10.76 -4.23
CA ARG A 14 -11.57 -9.67 -4.01
C ARG A 14 -11.95 -8.89 -2.74
N PRO A 15 -11.02 -8.66 -1.81
CA PRO A 15 -11.26 -7.81 -0.65
C PRO A 15 -11.58 -6.37 -1.07
N TRP A 16 -12.09 -5.60 -0.10
CA TRP A 16 -12.43 -4.18 -0.30
C TRP A 16 -11.21 -3.32 -0.62
N ILE A 17 -10.06 -3.62 0.00
CA ILE A 17 -8.78 -2.96 -0.24
C ILE A 17 -7.73 -4.06 -0.43
N GLU A 18 -7.03 -4.02 -1.55
CA GLU A 18 -5.93 -4.95 -1.84
C GLU A 18 -4.79 -4.28 -2.59
N VAL A 19 -3.62 -4.88 -2.41
CA VAL A 19 -2.48 -4.73 -3.31
C VAL A 19 -2.19 -6.11 -3.89
N ALA A 20 -2.18 -6.19 -5.23
CA ALA A 20 -1.88 -7.40 -5.96
C ALA A 20 -0.61 -7.22 -6.79
N LEU A 21 0.30 -8.19 -6.68
CA LEU A 21 1.50 -8.32 -7.49
C LEU A 21 1.41 -9.62 -8.30
N TYR A 22 1.51 -9.48 -9.61
CA TYR A 22 1.46 -10.60 -10.55
C TYR A 22 2.82 -10.71 -11.26
N GLY A 23 3.46 -11.86 -11.11
CA GLY A 23 4.71 -12.21 -11.79
C GLY A 23 4.52 -13.43 -12.68
N THR A 24 5.58 -13.78 -13.43
CA THR A 24 5.58 -14.95 -14.32
C THR A 24 5.62 -16.29 -13.58
N THR A 25 6.01 -16.29 -12.30
CA THR A 25 6.18 -17.49 -11.48
C THR A 25 5.31 -17.47 -10.22
N GLY A 26 4.38 -16.51 -10.13
CA GLY A 26 3.48 -16.44 -8.98
C GLY A 26 2.67 -15.16 -8.86
N THR A 27 1.73 -15.22 -7.93
CA THR A 27 0.77 -14.18 -7.56
C THR A 27 0.82 -13.96 -6.05
N PHE A 28 0.84 -12.69 -5.65
CA PHE A 28 0.70 -12.27 -4.26
C PHE A 28 -0.41 -11.23 -4.16
N ILE A 29 -1.37 -11.44 -3.24
CA ILE A 29 -2.44 -10.48 -2.95
C ILE A 29 -2.49 -10.23 -1.45
N ALA A 30 -2.12 -9.03 -1.02
CA ALA A 30 -2.34 -8.58 0.36
C ALA A 30 -3.73 -7.96 0.50
N LYS A 31 -4.44 -8.31 1.57
CA LYS A 31 -5.82 -7.91 1.83
C LYS A 31 -5.93 -7.07 3.09
N TYR A 32 -6.59 -5.93 2.96
CA TYR A 32 -7.01 -5.10 4.10
C TYR A 32 -8.55 -4.99 4.10
N PRO A 33 -9.20 -5.12 5.27
CA PRO A 33 -8.62 -5.15 6.61
C PRO A 33 -8.46 -6.56 7.21
N GLN A 34 -8.57 -7.61 6.40
CA GLN A 34 -8.48 -9.00 6.84
C GLN A 34 -7.10 -9.39 7.40
N LEU A 35 -6.06 -8.58 7.17
CA LEU A 35 -4.67 -8.90 7.56
C LEU A 35 -4.26 -10.29 7.06
N GLU A 36 -4.63 -10.58 5.81
CA GLU A 36 -4.31 -11.83 5.13
C GLU A 36 -3.55 -11.55 3.84
N SER A 37 -2.68 -12.47 3.44
CA SER A 37 -2.17 -12.53 2.08
C SER A 37 -2.53 -13.86 1.42
N LEU A 38 -2.84 -13.79 0.13
CA LEU A 38 -2.95 -14.96 -0.73
C LEU A 38 -1.66 -15.07 -1.53
N VAL A 39 -1.02 -16.24 -1.43
CA VAL A 39 0.25 -16.52 -2.08
C VAL A 39 0.11 -17.76 -2.95
N LYS A 40 0.51 -17.64 -4.21
CA LYS A 40 0.54 -18.74 -5.18
C LYS A 40 1.82 -18.66 -5.98
N TYR A 41 2.67 -19.68 -5.87
CA TYR A 41 3.86 -19.83 -6.71
C TYR A 41 3.70 -21.00 -7.67
N GLU A 42 4.48 -21.00 -8.75
CA GLU A 42 4.55 -22.11 -9.69
C GLU A 42 4.95 -23.40 -8.96
N GLY A 43 4.18 -24.47 -9.16
CA GLY A 43 4.45 -25.78 -8.56
C GLY A 43 4.05 -25.92 -7.09
N GLU A 44 3.50 -24.87 -6.47
CA GLU A 44 2.99 -24.91 -5.09
C GLU A 44 1.46 -24.81 -5.06
N ASP A 45 0.83 -25.30 -4.00
CA ASP A 45 -0.59 -25.05 -3.76
C ASP A 45 -0.81 -23.59 -3.31
N GLU A 46 -1.99 -23.04 -3.63
CA GLU A 46 -2.39 -21.73 -3.12
C GLU A 46 -2.49 -21.80 -1.59
N ARG A 47 -1.97 -20.77 -0.91
CA ARG A 47 -2.06 -20.66 0.54
C ARG A 47 -2.46 -19.27 0.99
N ILE A 48 -3.06 -19.22 2.18
CA ILE A 48 -3.42 -17.99 2.87
C ILE A 48 -2.49 -17.84 4.06
N GLU A 49 -1.80 -16.72 4.14
CA GLU A 49 -1.02 -16.32 5.30
C GLU A 49 -1.82 -15.28 6.10
N SER A 50 -1.91 -15.47 7.41
CA SER A 50 -2.68 -14.61 8.32
C SER A 50 -1.74 -13.87 9.26
N TYR A 51 -1.95 -12.57 9.42
CA TYR A 51 -1.16 -11.67 10.25
C TYR A 51 -1.97 -11.12 11.45
N PHE A 52 -3.00 -11.86 11.87
CA PHE A 52 -3.90 -11.48 12.97
C PHE A 52 -3.23 -11.42 14.35
N GLU A 53 -2.02 -11.96 14.52
CA GLU A 53 -1.28 -11.90 15.79
C GLU A 53 -1.05 -10.45 16.26
N ASP A 54 -0.97 -9.50 15.32
CA ASP A 54 -0.76 -8.08 15.57
C ASP A 54 -2.04 -7.24 15.42
N ILE A 55 -3.23 -7.83 15.56
CA ILE A 55 -4.50 -7.13 15.29
C ILE A 55 -4.62 -5.79 16.05
N TYR A 56 -4.18 -5.72 17.31
CA TYR A 56 -4.23 -4.50 18.12
C TYR A 56 -3.23 -3.42 17.65
N HIS A 57 -2.14 -3.82 16.97
CA HIS A 57 -1.22 -2.87 16.36
C HIS A 57 -1.88 -2.12 15.21
N TYR A 58 -2.68 -2.81 14.40
CA TYR A 58 -3.37 -2.24 13.24
C TYR A 58 -4.75 -1.65 13.56
N PHE A 59 -5.45 -2.19 14.57
CA PHE A 59 -6.79 -1.80 14.98
C PHE A 59 -6.86 -1.53 16.49
N GLN A 60 -6.45 -0.32 16.89
CA GLN A 60 -6.36 0.08 18.30
C GLN A 60 -7.71 0.42 18.96
N PHE A 61 -8.78 0.56 18.19
CA PHE A 61 -10.14 0.80 18.67
C PHE A 61 -11.05 -0.37 18.29
N GLU A 62 -12.21 -0.48 18.94
CA GLU A 62 -13.12 -1.61 18.76
C GLU A 62 -13.49 -1.80 17.27
N GLY A 63 -13.24 -3.01 16.76
CA GLY A 63 -13.59 -3.44 15.41
C GLY A 63 -12.53 -3.14 14.35
N VAL A 64 -12.77 -3.71 13.17
CA VAL A 64 -11.84 -3.74 12.03
C VAL A 64 -12.29 -2.69 10.98
N ASN A 65 -12.46 -1.45 11.44
CA ASN A 65 -13.12 -0.38 10.66
C ASN A 65 -12.44 0.98 10.74
N HIS A 66 -11.30 1.09 11.43
CA HIS A 66 -10.63 2.38 11.66
C HIS A 66 -9.15 2.34 11.27
N HIS A 67 -8.71 3.36 10.53
CA HIS A 67 -7.30 3.64 10.18
C HIS A 67 -6.47 4.18 11.37
N ALA A 68 -7.02 4.12 12.58
CA ALA A 68 -6.42 4.71 13.77
C ALA A 68 -5.05 4.13 14.12
N GLY A 69 -4.89 2.80 14.01
CA GLY A 69 -3.60 2.15 14.28
C GLY A 69 -2.51 2.67 13.35
N GLU A 70 -2.83 2.90 12.07
CA GLU A 70 -1.88 3.46 11.10
C GLU A 70 -1.46 4.88 11.50
N PHE A 71 -2.40 5.75 11.88
CA PHE A 71 -2.08 7.10 12.36
C PHE A 71 -1.18 7.09 13.60
N VAL A 72 -1.46 6.19 14.55
CA VAL A 72 -0.61 6.04 15.75
C VAL A 72 0.77 5.53 15.37
N ASN A 73 0.86 4.52 14.50
CA ASN A 73 2.14 3.98 14.02
C ASN A 73 3.01 5.04 13.35
N TYR A 74 2.43 5.86 12.47
CA TYR A 74 3.15 6.97 11.82
C TYR A 74 3.58 8.04 12.83
N THR A 75 2.70 8.40 13.77
CA THR A 75 2.99 9.41 14.80
C THR A 75 4.12 8.94 15.73
N GLU A 76 4.07 7.69 16.18
CA GLU A 76 5.12 7.11 17.01
C GLU A 76 6.45 6.98 16.28
N TYR A 77 6.42 6.55 15.01
CA TYR A 77 7.63 6.49 14.18
C TYR A 77 8.27 7.87 14.05
N PHE A 78 7.48 8.89 13.70
CA PHE A 78 7.95 10.26 13.58
C PHE A 78 8.56 10.76 14.91
N ALA A 79 7.88 10.54 16.04
CA ALA A 79 8.38 10.91 17.36
C ALA A 79 9.71 10.21 17.70
N ARG A 80 9.86 8.91 17.38
CA ARG A 80 11.12 8.18 17.57
C ARG A 80 12.26 8.77 16.74
N CYS A 81 12.00 9.12 15.48
CA CYS A 81 13.01 9.75 14.63
C CYS A 81 13.48 11.08 15.22
N LEU A 82 12.56 11.92 15.72
CA LEU A 82 12.90 13.18 16.38
C LEU A 82 13.81 12.97 17.61
N VAL A 83 13.47 12.00 18.47
CA VAL A 83 14.26 11.68 19.67
C VAL A 83 15.66 11.19 19.32
N ARG A 84 15.79 10.42 18.23
CA ARG A 84 17.06 9.84 17.77
C ARG A 84 17.88 10.77 16.88
N GLY A 85 17.33 11.91 16.46
CA GLY A 85 17.95 12.78 15.46
C GLY A 85 18.01 12.15 14.07
N GLU A 86 17.11 11.21 13.77
CA GLU A 86 16.98 10.55 12.47
C GLU A 86 16.00 11.34 11.58
N LYS A 87 16.24 11.33 10.26
CA LYS A 87 15.29 11.89 9.29
C LYS A 87 14.09 10.94 9.14
N PRO A 88 12.86 11.34 9.51
CA PRO A 88 11.69 10.49 9.32
C PRO A 88 11.38 10.35 7.83
N MET A 89 11.00 9.14 7.41
CA MET A 89 10.56 8.83 6.05
C MET A 89 9.10 8.31 6.04
N PRO A 90 8.25 8.67 5.06
CA PRO A 90 8.51 9.69 4.05
C PRO A 90 8.68 11.08 4.69
N ASP A 91 9.49 11.92 4.06
CA ASP A 91 9.83 13.24 4.57
C ASP A 91 9.05 14.36 3.84
N ALA A 92 9.41 15.62 4.13
CA ALA A 92 8.80 16.76 3.45
C ALA A 92 9.08 16.76 1.94
N GLU A 93 10.25 16.32 1.50
CA GLU A 93 10.63 16.25 0.09
C GLU A 93 9.75 15.24 -0.67
N ASP A 94 9.51 14.07 -0.10
CA ASP A 94 8.56 13.09 -0.62
C ASP A 94 7.14 13.67 -0.70
N GLY A 95 6.72 14.42 0.32
CA GLY A 95 5.46 15.15 0.32
C GLY A 95 5.35 16.16 -0.82
N PHE A 96 6.41 16.94 -1.08
CA PHE A 96 6.43 17.87 -2.21
C PHE A 96 6.36 17.16 -3.57
N LYS A 97 7.01 16.01 -3.72
CA LYS A 97 6.90 15.18 -4.94
C LYS A 97 5.47 14.70 -5.17
N THR A 98 4.77 14.28 -4.11
CA THR A 98 3.34 13.93 -4.20
C THR A 98 2.50 15.14 -4.64
N MET A 99 2.69 16.30 -4.02
CA MET A 99 1.96 17.52 -4.39
C MET A 99 2.22 17.97 -5.83
N ALA A 100 3.47 17.93 -6.28
CA ALA A 100 3.85 18.24 -7.66
C ALA A 100 3.19 17.28 -8.66
N THR A 101 3.09 15.99 -8.30
CA THR A 101 2.39 14.99 -9.12
C THR A 101 0.90 15.29 -9.20
N LEU A 102 0.25 15.60 -8.08
CA LEU A 102 -1.18 15.95 -8.05
C LEU A 102 -1.47 17.20 -8.89
N GLU A 103 -0.59 18.20 -8.84
CA GLU A 103 -0.73 19.41 -9.65
C GLU A 103 -0.54 19.13 -11.14
N ALA A 104 0.43 18.28 -11.51
CA ALA A 104 0.61 17.85 -12.90
C ALA A 104 -0.60 17.07 -13.43
N VAL A 105 -1.25 16.22 -12.61
CA VAL A 105 -2.51 15.55 -12.96
C VAL A 105 -3.61 16.58 -13.22
N ARG A 106 -3.76 17.57 -12.33
CA ARG A 106 -4.75 18.64 -12.47
C ARG A 106 -4.55 19.41 -13.77
N GLU A 107 -3.32 19.78 -14.11
CA GLU A 107 -2.99 20.50 -15.34
C GLU A 107 -3.15 19.62 -16.59
N SER A 108 -2.83 18.33 -16.50
CA SER A 108 -3.02 17.35 -17.58
C SER A 108 -4.49 17.25 -17.99
N ILE A 109 -5.40 17.19 -17.02
CA ILE A 109 -6.84 17.17 -17.27
C ILE A 109 -7.29 18.42 -18.04
N LYS A 110 -6.83 19.60 -17.63
CA LYS A 110 -7.20 20.86 -18.30
C LYS A 110 -6.68 20.96 -19.73
N LYS A 111 -5.46 20.49 -19.97
CA LYS A 111 -4.77 20.60 -21.27
C LYS A 111 -5.03 19.40 -22.18
N SER A 112 -5.65 18.34 -21.67
CA SER A 112 -5.83 17.07 -22.36
C SER A 112 -4.51 16.50 -22.91
N SER A 113 -3.42 16.71 -22.17
CA SER A 113 -2.07 16.32 -22.59
C SER A 113 -1.21 15.97 -21.37
N PRO A 114 -0.30 14.97 -21.45
CA PRO A 114 0.61 14.65 -20.37
C PRO A 114 1.43 15.85 -19.90
N ILE A 115 1.54 16.04 -18.59
CA ILE A 115 2.38 17.07 -17.96
C ILE A 115 3.55 16.38 -17.27
N LYS A 116 4.76 16.82 -17.61
CA LYS A 116 5.98 16.33 -16.96
C LYS A 116 6.07 16.94 -15.56
N VAL A 117 6.24 16.09 -14.55
CA VAL A 117 6.63 16.52 -13.20
C VAL A 117 8.11 16.88 -13.25
N GLU A 118 8.46 18.09 -12.86
CA GLU A 118 9.87 18.49 -12.75
C GLU A 118 10.54 17.77 -11.59
N ASN A 119 11.83 17.45 -11.75
CA ASN A 119 12.60 16.84 -10.67
C ASN A 119 12.83 17.90 -9.58
N LEU A 120 12.33 17.63 -8.39
CA LEU A 120 12.66 18.35 -7.15
C LEU A 120 14.00 17.86 -6.60
#